data_AF-A0A357ZGP0-F1
#
_entry.id   AF-A0A357ZGP0-F1
#
_cell.length_a   1.000
_cell.length_b   1.000
_cell.length_c   1.000
_cell.angle_alpha   90.00
_cell.angle_beta   90.00
_cell.angle_gamma   90.00
#
_symmetry.space_group_name_H-M   'P 1'
#
loop_
_entity.id
_entity.type
_entity.pdbx_description
1 polymer ?
#
loop_
_entity_poly.entity_id
_entity_poly.type
_entity_poly.pdbx_seq_one_letter_code
_entity_poly.pdbx_strand_id
1 'polypeptide(L)'
;MYDIAIVGAGPAGLSAAIWARSRNKEVLVISNKPEESRLAKAKHIANYAGMPEISGLAMLKTMVKQAEDLEVSFIYDRVTSITSTGEYFMLSAGQDAYQARAVILAPGTNNAKPFSGENDYLGRGVSHCATCDGMFYKNASVTVVGLNNEAPKEANFLKDIGAKVTYLSPKPTLGLDDDIEAITGSAVEVKGDKLGVTELVYKHAETGELETVYCAGVFILRPQIAPDTLIAGLEVQDGHIVVDEKMQTNITGVFAAGDCLGEPLQVAKAVGEGQVACYHAIEYLG
;
A
#
# COMPACT_ATOMS: atom_id res chain seq x y z
N MET A 1 3.68 24.55 7.56
CA MET A 1 4.11 24.19 6.19
C MET A 1 5.50 23.59 6.31
N TYR A 2 5.72 22.42 5.73
CA TYR A 2 7.01 21.71 5.79
C TYR A 2 7.82 21.95 4.52
N ASP A 3 9.14 21.81 4.60
CA ASP A 3 9.98 21.77 3.41
C ASP A 3 9.75 20.46 2.65
N ILE A 4 9.76 19.33 3.38
CA ILE A 4 9.63 17.99 2.80
C ILE A 4 8.61 17.19 3.60
N ALA A 5 7.61 16.64 2.92
CA ALA A 5 6.76 15.57 3.47
C ALA A 5 7.22 14.21 2.96
N ILE A 6 7.26 13.23 3.84
CA ILE A 6 7.71 11.86 3.55
C ILE A 6 6.55 10.91 3.86
N VAL A 7 6.15 10.13 2.87
CA VAL A 7 5.07 9.15 2.99
C VAL A 7 5.68 7.77 3.23
N GLY A 8 5.72 7.34 4.49
CA GLY A 8 6.31 6.06 4.91
C GLY A 8 7.53 6.20 5.82
N ALA A 9 7.51 5.48 6.94
CA ALA A 9 8.58 5.45 7.95
C ALA A 9 9.38 4.12 7.91
N GLY A 10 9.60 3.58 6.70
CA GLY A 10 10.57 2.51 6.48
C GLY A 10 12.01 3.03 6.40
N PRO A 11 13.01 2.17 6.13
CA PRO A 11 14.41 2.59 6.05
C PRO A 11 14.68 3.73 5.06
N ALA A 12 13.99 3.75 3.92
CA ALA A 12 14.10 4.84 2.93
C ALA A 12 13.60 6.18 3.48
N GLY A 13 12.36 6.21 4.00
CA GLY A 13 11.77 7.43 4.53
C GLY A 13 12.48 7.94 5.78
N LEU A 14 12.92 7.05 6.68
CA LEU A 14 13.69 7.43 7.86
C LEU A 14 15.08 7.97 7.48
N SER A 15 15.76 7.35 6.51
CA SER A 15 17.03 7.87 6.00
C SER A 15 16.86 9.27 5.40
N ALA A 16 15.83 9.48 4.57
CA ALA A 16 15.49 10.77 4.01
C ALA A 16 15.21 11.81 5.11
N ALA A 17 14.41 11.46 6.12
CA ALA A 17 14.04 12.36 7.21
C ALA A 17 15.26 12.82 8.02
N ILE A 18 16.13 11.87 8.40
CA ILE A 18 17.38 12.14 9.12
C ILE A 18 18.27 13.08 8.32
N TRP A 19 18.42 12.82 7.02
CA TRP A 19 19.32 13.57 6.14
C TRP A 19 18.79 14.98 5.82
N ALA A 20 17.46 15.14 5.77
CA ALA A 20 16.80 16.43 5.65
C ALA A 20 16.96 17.29 6.91
N ARG A 21 16.73 16.71 8.10
CA ARG A 21 16.96 17.42 9.37
C ARG A 21 18.40 17.81 9.58
N SER A 22 19.36 16.97 9.18
CA SER A 22 20.79 17.32 9.23
C SER A 22 21.17 18.50 8.32
N ARG A 23 20.25 18.97 7.47
CA ARG A 23 20.38 20.15 6.59
C ARG A 23 19.39 21.26 6.95
N ASN A 24 18.88 21.25 8.18
CA ASN A 24 17.96 22.26 8.72
C ASN A 24 16.68 22.44 7.88
N LYS A 25 16.18 21.36 7.25
CA LYS A 25 14.87 21.38 6.61
C LYS A 25 13.79 20.98 7.60
N GLU A 26 12.59 21.55 7.47
CA GLU A 26 11.42 21.15 8.25
C GLU A 26 10.76 19.92 7.60
N VAL A 27 10.64 18.83 8.35
CA VAL A 27 10.25 17.51 7.80
C VAL A 27 9.05 16.94 8.54
N LEU A 28 8.07 16.47 7.76
CA LEU A 28 6.95 15.67 8.24
C LEU A 28 7.03 14.26 7.68
N VAL A 29 6.99 13.25 8.54
CA VAL A 29 6.82 11.85 8.15
C VAL A 29 5.40 11.40 8.51
N ILE A 30 4.64 10.96 7.50
CA ILE A 30 3.31 10.36 7.70
C ILE A 30 3.39 8.88 7.39
N SER A 31 3.08 8.01 8.35
CA SER A 31 3.17 6.56 8.17
C SER A 31 2.33 5.78 9.18
N ASN A 32 2.11 4.50 8.91
CA ASN A 32 1.65 3.56 9.92
C ASN A 32 2.69 3.42 11.05
N LYS A 33 2.31 2.78 12.16
CA LYS A 33 3.24 2.54 13.26
C LYS A 33 4.39 1.62 12.82
N PRO A 34 5.61 1.77 13.38
CA PRO A 34 6.76 0.96 13.01
C PRO A 34 6.51 -0.55 13.11
N GLU A 35 5.71 -0.99 14.08
CA GLU A 35 5.31 -2.40 14.29
C GLU A 35 4.56 -3.01 13.10
N GLU A 36 3.92 -2.18 12.29
CA GLU A 36 3.13 -2.62 11.12
C GLU A 36 3.99 -2.78 9.86
N SER A 37 5.23 -2.29 9.88
CA SER A 37 6.16 -2.37 8.76
C SER A 37 6.51 -3.82 8.39
N ARG A 38 6.74 -4.07 7.09
CA ARG A 38 7.24 -5.37 6.60
C ARG A 38 8.55 -5.75 7.29
N LEU A 39 9.45 -4.78 7.49
CA LEU A 39 10.73 -5.00 8.12
C LEU A 39 10.58 -5.42 9.59
N ALA A 40 9.58 -4.91 10.32
CA ALA A 40 9.33 -5.28 11.71
C ALA A 40 9.08 -6.78 11.92
N LYS A 41 8.61 -7.49 10.87
CA LYS A 41 8.34 -8.93 10.89
C LYS A 41 9.61 -9.78 10.76
N ALA A 42 10.74 -9.20 10.34
CA ALA A 42 12.00 -9.91 10.20
C ALA A 42 12.58 -10.25 11.58
N LYS A 43 12.70 -11.55 11.89
CA LYS A 43 13.22 -12.02 13.18
C LYS A 43 14.73 -11.79 13.32
N HIS A 44 15.47 -11.86 12.22
CA HIS A 44 16.92 -11.79 12.22
C HIS A 44 17.44 -11.15 10.92
N ILE A 45 18.31 -10.15 11.08
CA ILE A 45 18.98 -9.42 10.01
C ILE A 45 20.48 -9.44 10.32
N ALA A 46 21.26 -9.99 9.40
CA ALA A 46 22.72 -10.10 9.53
C ALA A 46 23.48 -9.44 8.37
N ASN A 47 22.76 -8.83 7.42
CA ASN A 47 23.31 -8.33 6.17
C ASN A 47 23.26 -6.79 6.04
N TYR A 48 23.08 -6.06 7.14
CA TYR A 48 23.17 -4.60 7.16
C TYR A 48 24.47 -4.15 7.82
N ALA A 49 25.32 -3.47 7.06
CA ALA A 49 26.62 -3.02 7.54
C ALA A 49 26.47 -2.08 8.75
N GLY A 50 27.25 -2.33 9.80
CA GLY A 50 27.23 -1.53 11.04
C GLY A 50 26.19 -1.98 12.08
N MET A 51 25.31 -2.93 11.78
CA MET A 51 24.37 -3.53 12.74
C MET A 51 24.48 -5.06 12.72
N PRO A 52 25.36 -5.67 13.53
CA PRO A 52 25.46 -7.12 13.61
C PRO A 52 24.21 -7.70 14.30
N GLU A 53 23.65 -8.76 13.72
CA GLU A 53 22.57 -9.60 14.29
C GLU A 53 21.46 -8.84 15.03
N ILE A 54 20.56 -8.21 14.28
CA ILE A 54 19.46 -7.42 14.85
C ILE A 54 18.10 -7.89 14.32
N SER A 55 17.04 -7.77 15.11
CA SER A 55 15.68 -7.97 14.59
C SER A 55 15.25 -6.76 13.77
N GLY A 56 14.36 -6.95 12.80
CA GLY A 56 13.90 -5.84 11.97
C GLY A 56 13.12 -4.79 12.75
N LEU A 57 12.37 -5.18 13.78
CA LEU A 57 11.70 -4.22 14.67
C LEU A 57 12.72 -3.41 15.48
N ALA A 58 13.77 -4.04 16.02
CA ALA A 58 14.82 -3.32 16.75
C ALA A 58 15.59 -2.36 15.83
N MET A 59 15.91 -2.77 14.61
CA MET A 59 16.52 -1.91 13.59
C MET A 59 15.66 -0.68 13.29
N LEU A 60 14.35 -0.87 13.02
CA LEU A 60 13.43 0.25 12.78
C LEU A 60 13.34 1.19 13.98
N LYS A 61 13.23 0.66 15.21
CA LYS A 61 13.17 1.48 16.42
C LYS A 61 14.44 2.31 16.61
N THR A 62 15.62 1.77 16.28
CA THR A 62 16.87 2.52 16.28
C THR A 62 16.84 3.67 15.27
N MET A 63 16.37 3.43 14.04
CA MET A 63 16.25 4.46 13.01
C MET A 63 15.22 5.54 13.38
N VAL A 64 14.06 5.15 13.91
CA VAL A 64 13.02 6.07 14.40
C VAL A 64 13.58 6.93 15.53
N LYS A 65 14.27 6.32 16.50
CA LYS A 65 14.86 7.06 17.62
C LYS A 65 15.87 8.11 17.13
N GLN A 66 16.70 7.77 16.15
CA GLN A 66 17.63 8.72 15.55
C GLN A 66 16.90 9.89 14.85
N ALA A 67 15.78 9.62 14.18
CA ALA A 67 14.95 10.67 13.57
C ALA A 67 14.28 11.57 14.63
N GLU A 68 13.76 10.99 15.71
CA GLU A 68 13.19 11.72 16.85
C GLU A 68 14.24 12.60 17.55
N ASP A 69 15.47 12.11 17.71
CA ASP A 69 16.58 12.88 18.29
C ASP A 69 16.98 14.08 17.42
N LEU A 70 16.63 14.06 16.14
CA LEU A 70 16.78 15.17 15.20
C LEU A 70 15.50 16.00 15.03
N GLU A 71 14.51 15.78 15.90
CA GLU A 71 13.24 16.51 15.93
C GLU A 71 12.41 16.35 14.64
N VAL A 72 12.46 15.19 13.99
CA VAL A 72 11.54 14.85 12.90
C VAL A 72 10.11 14.80 13.43
N SER A 73 9.17 15.48 12.74
CA SER A 73 7.75 15.40 13.06
C SER A 73 7.14 14.11 12.49
N PHE A 74 6.44 13.34 13.33
CA PHE A 74 5.75 12.12 12.92
C PHE A 74 4.23 12.26 13.09
N ILE A 75 3.49 11.79 12.08
CA ILE A 75 2.05 11.57 12.15
C ILE A 75 1.79 10.09 11.84
N TYR A 76 1.19 9.40 12.80
CA TYR A 76 0.84 7.99 12.65
C TYR A 76 -0.55 7.83 12.04
N ASP A 77 -0.62 8.05 10.73
CA ASP A 77 -1.84 7.92 9.93
C ASP A 77 -1.47 7.49 8.49
N ARG A 78 -2.48 7.22 7.67
CA ARG A 78 -2.36 6.81 6.28
C ARG A 78 -2.68 8.00 5.38
N VAL A 79 -1.73 8.35 4.51
CA VAL A 79 -1.98 9.32 3.45
C VAL A 79 -2.97 8.71 2.45
N THR A 80 -4.08 9.40 2.20
CA THR A 80 -5.13 8.97 1.27
C THR A 80 -5.02 9.67 -0.08
N SER A 81 -4.47 10.88 -0.12
CA SER A 81 -4.26 11.62 -1.36
C SER A 81 -3.20 12.71 -1.20
N ILE A 82 -2.58 13.08 -2.31
CA ILE A 82 -1.59 14.13 -2.47
C ILE A 82 -2.01 14.92 -3.71
N THR A 83 -2.19 16.24 -3.55
CA THR A 83 -2.58 17.14 -4.63
C THR A 83 -1.55 18.25 -4.77
N SER A 84 -1.08 18.48 -6.00
CA SER A 84 -0.25 19.64 -6.31
C SER A 84 -1.11 20.88 -6.47
N THR A 85 -0.70 21.97 -5.83
CA THR A 85 -1.32 23.30 -5.99
C THR A 85 -0.57 24.19 -6.99
N GLY A 86 0.55 23.71 -7.52
CA GLY A 86 1.51 24.49 -8.32
C GLY A 86 2.60 25.17 -7.49
N GLU A 87 2.34 25.51 -6.23
CA GLU A 87 3.32 26.11 -5.31
C GLU A 87 3.82 25.13 -4.25
N TYR A 88 2.95 24.22 -3.81
CA TYR A 88 3.21 23.20 -2.80
C TYR A 88 2.27 22.00 -2.98
N PHE A 89 2.51 20.94 -2.22
CA PHE A 89 1.70 19.74 -2.16
C PHE A 89 0.83 19.72 -0.90
N MET A 90 -0.42 19.31 -1.08
CA MET A 90 -1.37 19.06 0.01
C MET A 90 -1.53 17.55 0.19
N LEU A 91 -1.23 17.04 1.39
CA LEU A 91 -1.34 15.62 1.74
C LEU A 91 -2.53 15.44 2.69
N SER A 92 -3.51 14.63 2.31
CA SER A 92 -4.65 14.28 3.16
C SER A 92 -4.30 13.01 3.95
N ALA A 93 -4.48 13.04 5.27
CA ALA A 93 -4.36 11.86 6.13
C ALA A 93 -5.41 11.93 7.23
N GLY A 94 -6.24 10.89 7.33
CA GLY A 94 -7.38 10.87 8.26
C GLY A 94 -8.37 12.01 7.98
N GLN A 95 -8.54 12.90 8.96
CA GLN A 95 -9.38 14.11 8.83
C GLN A 95 -8.56 15.39 8.63
N ASP A 96 -7.23 15.28 8.59
CA ASP A 96 -6.31 16.39 8.55
C ASP A 96 -5.66 16.53 7.16
N ALA A 97 -5.19 17.73 6.87
CA ALA A 97 -4.44 18.05 5.67
C ALA A 97 -3.13 18.75 6.03
N TYR A 98 -2.05 18.31 5.39
CA TYR A 98 -0.69 18.81 5.62
C TYR A 98 -0.14 19.42 4.34
N GLN A 99 0.74 20.41 4.48
CA GLN A 99 1.32 21.13 3.35
C GLN A 99 2.84 21.00 3.35
N ALA A 100 3.41 20.63 2.20
CA ALA A 100 4.85 20.56 2.01
C ALA A 100 5.29 21.04 0.63
N ARG A 101 6.50 21.61 0.53
CA ARG A 101 7.04 22.12 -0.75
C ARG A 101 7.55 20.99 -1.66
N ALA A 102 8.07 19.90 -1.09
CA ALA A 102 8.45 18.69 -1.80
C ALA A 102 7.88 17.44 -1.11
N VAL A 103 7.76 16.34 -1.86
CA VAL A 103 7.24 15.06 -1.35
C VAL A 103 8.21 13.93 -1.68
N ILE A 104 8.47 13.04 -0.71
CA ILE A 104 9.19 11.77 -0.91
C ILE A 104 8.24 10.61 -0.60
N LEU A 105 7.94 9.80 -1.60
CA LEU A 105 7.14 8.60 -1.50
C LEU A 105 8.03 7.42 -1.10
N ALA A 106 7.85 6.90 0.11
CA ALA A 106 8.52 5.69 0.61
C ALA A 106 7.51 4.68 1.22
N PRO A 107 6.38 4.37 0.56
CA PRO A 107 5.33 3.51 1.13
C PRO A 107 5.75 2.04 1.26
N GLY A 108 6.89 1.65 0.68
CA GLY A 108 7.36 0.28 0.61
C GLY A 108 6.71 -0.53 -0.50
N THR A 109 6.85 -1.86 -0.47
CA THR A 109 6.18 -2.75 -1.42
C THR A 109 4.76 -3.06 -0.95
N ASN A 110 3.79 -2.95 -1.85
CA ASN A 110 2.46 -3.51 -1.64
C ASN A 110 2.41 -4.97 -2.16
N ASN A 111 3.30 -5.82 -1.66
CA ASN A 111 3.36 -7.23 -2.04
C ASN A 111 2.37 -8.05 -1.22
N ALA A 112 1.09 -7.75 -1.37
CA ALA A 112 0.06 -8.69 -1.00
C ALA A 112 0.15 -9.84 -2.02
N LYS A 113 0.75 -10.97 -1.61
CA LYS A 113 1.00 -12.09 -2.51
C LYS A 113 -0.32 -12.49 -3.20
N PRO A 114 -0.37 -12.58 -4.54
CA PRO A 114 -1.56 -13.02 -5.24
C PRO A 114 -1.93 -14.43 -4.77
N PHE A 115 -3.22 -14.72 -4.69
CA PHE A 115 -3.72 -16.08 -4.52
C PHE A 115 -3.36 -16.91 -5.78
N SER A 116 -3.32 -18.24 -5.65
CA SER A 116 -3.12 -19.08 -6.83
C SER A 116 -4.23 -18.79 -7.85
N GLY A 117 -3.89 -18.62 -9.13
CA GLY A 117 -4.83 -18.27 -10.19
C GLY A 117 -5.30 -16.81 -10.23
N GLU A 118 -4.98 -15.96 -9.24
CA GLU A 118 -5.39 -14.53 -9.24
C GLU A 118 -4.93 -13.81 -10.51
N ASN A 119 -3.65 -13.94 -10.85
CA ASN A 119 -3.06 -13.30 -12.03
C ASN A 119 -3.53 -13.92 -13.35
N ASP A 120 -3.83 -15.22 -13.37
CA ASP A 120 -4.23 -15.93 -14.59
C ASP A 120 -5.61 -15.48 -15.09
N TYR A 121 -6.46 -15.02 -14.18
CA TYR A 121 -7.83 -14.56 -14.46
C TYR A 121 -8.03 -13.05 -14.27
N LEU A 122 -6.96 -12.27 -14.06
CA LEU A 122 -7.02 -10.81 -13.96
C LEU A 122 -7.60 -10.22 -15.26
N GLY A 123 -8.65 -9.40 -15.14
CA GLY A 123 -9.39 -8.87 -16.29
C GLY A 123 -10.27 -9.90 -17.02
N ARG A 124 -10.33 -11.14 -16.53
CA ARG A 124 -11.16 -12.25 -17.04
C ARG A 124 -11.96 -12.91 -15.92
N GLY A 125 -12.48 -12.11 -14.99
CA GLY A 125 -13.20 -12.61 -13.82
C GLY A 125 -12.58 -12.17 -12.49
N VAL A 126 -11.29 -11.86 -12.43
CA VAL A 126 -10.66 -11.24 -11.24
C VAL A 126 -10.57 -9.73 -11.43
N SER A 127 -10.99 -8.98 -10.41
CA SER A 127 -10.84 -7.52 -10.33
C SER A 127 -10.34 -7.09 -8.94
N HIS A 128 -9.72 -5.91 -8.88
CA HIS A 128 -9.27 -5.27 -7.64
C HIS A 128 -10.05 -3.99 -7.29
N CYS A 129 -11.02 -3.60 -8.12
CA CYS A 129 -11.80 -2.38 -7.96
C CYS A 129 -13.27 -2.66 -8.26
N ALA A 130 -14.13 -2.69 -7.23
CA ALA A 130 -15.55 -2.97 -7.43
C ALA A 130 -16.26 -1.89 -8.25
N THR A 131 -15.88 -0.63 -8.08
CA THR A 131 -16.49 0.51 -8.78
C THR A 131 -16.08 0.63 -10.24
N CYS A 132 -14.92 0.11 -10.61
CA CYS A 132 -14.39 0.13 -11.98
C CYS A 132 -15.08 -0.94 -12.84
N ASP A 133 -15.08 -2.19 -12.36
CA ASP A 133 -15.50 -3.35 -13.16
C ASP A 133 -16.87 -3.89 -12.79
N GLY A 134 -17.46 -3.45 -11.67
CA GLY A 134 -18.71 -4.00 -11.13
C GLY A 134 -19.85 -4.02 -12.14
N MET A 135 -19.94 -3.01 -13.00
CA MET A 135 -21.01 -2.91 -14.02
C MET A 135 -21.02 -4.09 -15.02
N PHE A 136 -19.87 -4.74 -15.26
CA PHE A 136 -19.79 -5.93 -16.12
C PHE A 136 -20.44 -7.17 -15.49
N TYR A 137 -20.64 -7.16 -14.17
CA TYR A 137 -21.16 -8.29 -13.40
C TYR A 137 -22.61 -8.09 -12.96
N LYS A 138 -23.33 -7.15 -13.57
CA LYS A 138 -24.77 -6.99 -13.35
C LYS A 138 -25.52 -8.29 -13.63
N ASN A 139 -26.33 -8.74 -12.67
CA ASN A 139 -27.05 -10.03 -12.67
C ASN A 139 -26.15 -11.28 -12.63
N ALA A 140 -24.84 -11.14 -12.44
CA ALA A 140 -23.91 -12.26 -12.27
C ALA A 140 -23.65 -12.54 -10.78
N SER A 141 -23.17 -13.74 -10.46
CA SER A 141 -22.65 -14.05 -9.12
C SER A 141 -21.21 -13.61 -8.98
N VAL A 142 -20.89 -12.92 -7.88
CA VAL A 142 -19.54 -12.42 -7.59
C VAL A 142 -19.16 -12.73 -6.16
N THR A 143 -17.88 -12.99 -5.93
CA THR A 143 -17.32 -13.14 -4.58
C THR A 143 -16.39 -11.97 -4.27
N VAL A 144 -16.66 -11.23 -3.19
CA VAL A 144 -15.79 -10.16 -2.71
C VAL A 144 -14.86 -10.73 -1.64
N VAL A 145 -13.56 -10.69 -1.87
CA VAL A 145 -12.52 -11.03 -0.88
C VAL A 145 -12.11 -9.76 -0.16
N GLY A 146 -12.72 -9.51 1.00
CA GLY A 146 -12.50 -8.31 1.80
C GLY A 146 -11.26 -8.41 2.68
N LEU A 147 -10.22 -7.66 2.30
CA LEU A 147 -8.94 -7.60 3.01
C LEU A 147 -8.61 -6.18 3.50
N ASN A 148 -9.51 -5.22 3.29
CA ASN A 148 -9.41 -3.85 3.79
C ASN A 148 -10.70 -3.43 4.50
N ASN A 149 -10.72 -2.25 5.14
CA ASN A 149 -11.87 -1.76 5.91
C ASN A 149 -13.02 -1.21 5.06
N GLU A 150 -12.78 -0.91 3.78
CA GLU A 150 -13.78 -0.36 2.86
C GLU A 150 -14.52 -1.44 2.07
N ALA A 151 -14.00 -2.67 2.08
CA ALA A 151 -14.53 -3.81 1.36
C ALA A 151 -16.03 -4.09 1.60
N PRO A 152 -16.59 -3.91 2.81
CA PRO A 152 -18.04 -4.05 3.00
C PRO A 152 -18.86 -3.04 2.18
N LYS A 153 -18.39 -1.79 2.06
CA LYS A 153 -19.08 -0.76 1.26
C LYS A 153 -19.05 -1.09 -0.23
N GLU A 154 -17.91 -1.57 -0.72
CA GLU A 154 -17.76 -2.00 -2.11
C GLU A 154 -18.61 -3.25 -2.43
N ALA A 155 -18.75 -4.17 -1.47
CA ALA A 155 -19.66 -5.30 -1.60
C ALA A 155 -21.13 -4.86 -1.69
N ASN A 156 -21.56 -3.92 -0.84
CA ASN A 156 -22.91 -3.34 -0.90
C ASN A 156 -23.15 -2.62 -2.23
N PHE A 157 -22.15 -1.90 -2.75
CA PHE A 157 -22.24 -1.28 -4.08
C PHE A 157 -22.47 -2.33 -5.20
N LEU A 158 -21.75 -3.45 -5.19
CA LEU A 158 -21.94 -4.52 -6.17
C LEU A 158 -23.34 -5.13 -6.09
N LYS A 159 -23.91 -5.25 -4.88
CA LYS A 159 -25.30 -5.65 -4.68
C LYS A 159 -26.25 -4.62 -5.31
N ASP A 160 -26.06 -3.34 -5.05
CA ASP A 160 -26.93 -2.25 -5.53
C ASP A 160 -27.02 -2.18 -7.06
N ILE A 161 -25.93 -2.49 -7.76
CA ILE A 161 -25.92 -2.55 -9.24
C ILE A 161 -26.55 -3.85 -9.80
N GLY A 162 -26.94 -4.78 -8.92
CA GLY A 162 -27.68 -6.00 -9.24
C GLY A 162 -26.84 -7.27 -9.31
N ALA A 163 -25.63 -7.30 -8.76
CA ALA A 163 -24.85 -8.54 -8.65
C ALA A 163 -25.32 -9.39 -7.46
N LYS A 164 -25.17 -10.72 -7.55
CA LYS A 164 -25.37 -11.63 -6.42
C LYS A 164 -24.05 -11.78 -5.67
N VAL A 165 -23.94 -11.15 -4.52
CA VAL A 165 -22.67 -11.00 -3.81
C VAL A 165 -22.55 -12.06 -2.70
N THR A 166 -21.43 -12.77 -2.67
CA THR A 166 -20.92 -13.49 -1.50
C THR A 166 -19.68 -12.75 -1.00
N TYR A 167 -19.59 -12.51 0.30
CA TYR A 167 -18.48 -11.79 0.92
C TYR A 167 -17.61 -12.74 1.74
N LEU A 168 -16.32 -12.83 1.42
CA LEU A 168 -15.34 -13.65 2.11
C LEU A 168 -14.33 -12.77 2.83
N SER A 169 -14.11 -13.01 4.13
CA SER A 169 -13.06 -12.30 4.87
C SER A 169 -12.47 -13.13 6.02
N PRO A 170 -11.21 -12.87 6.44
CA PRO A 170 -10.58 -13.62 7.53
C PRO A 170 -11.17 -13.37 8.93
N LYS A 171 -12.07 -12.38 9.07
CA LYS A 171 -12.63 -11.94 10.35
C LYS A 171 -14.14 -11.71 10.20
N PRO A 172 -14.92 -11.85 11.29
CA PRO A 172 -16.31 -11.40 11.28
C PRO A 172 -16.40 -9.94 10.83
N THR A 173 -17.36 -9.66 9.94
CA THR A 173 -17.49 -8.36 9.27
C THR A 173 -18.71 -7.59 9.77
N LEU A 174 -18.55 -6.28 9.90
CA LEU A 174 -19.60 -5.33 10.24
C LEU A 174 -19.88 -4.39 9.05
N GLY A 175 -21.11 -3.90 8.93
CA GLY A 175 -21.48 -2.91 7.89
C GLY A 175 -21.76 -3.50 6.51
N LEU A 176 -21.92 -4.81 6.41
CA LEU A 176 -22.42 -5.50 5.23
C LEU A 176 -23.96 -5.52 5.27
N ASP A 177 -24.61 -5.40 4.12
CA ASP A 177 -26.06 -5.53 4.02
C ASP A 177 -26.55 -6.94 4.41
N ASP A 178 -27.70 -7.03 5.10
CA ASP A 178 -28.25 -8.30 5.64
C ASP A 178 -28.49 -9.40 4.59
N ASP A 179 -28.68 -9.02 3.32
CA ASP A 179 -28.95 -9.94 2.22
C ASP A 179 -27.68 -10.49 1.54
N ILE A 180 -26.49 -10.07 1.99
CA ILE A 180 -25.21 -10.55 1.47
C ILE A 180 -24.71 -11.69 2.35
N GLU A 181 -24.47 -12.84 1.72
CA GLU A 181 -23.88 -13.98 2.40
C GLU A 181 -22.44 -13.67 2.84
N ALA A 182 -22.17 -13.74 4.15
CA ALA A 182 -20.85 -13.48 4.71
C ALA A 182 -20.19 -14.78 5.20
N ILE A 183 -19.00 -15.05 4.68
CA ILE A 183 -18.19 -16.22 5.02
C ILE A 183 -16.94 -15.76 5.75
N THR A 184 -16.68 -16.36 6.92
CA THR A 184 -15.42 -16.16 7.65
C THR A 184 -14.41 -17.22 7.20
N GLY A 185 -13.43 -16.81 6.41
CA GLY A 185 -12.46 -17.70 5.81
C GLY A 185 -11.37 -16.95 5.04
N SER A 186 -10.44 -17.69 4.47
CA SER A 186 -9.33 -17.11 3.68
C SER A 186 -9.32 -17.67 2.27
N ALA A 187 -9.27 -16.81 1.26
CA ALA A 187 -9.11 -17.25 -0.13
C ALA A 187 -7.80 -18.03 -0.30
N VAL A 188 -7.82 -19.04 -1.16
CA VAL A 188 -6.69 -19.95 -1.41
C VAL A 188 -6.34 -19.94 -2.90
N GLU A 189 -7.33 -20.13 -3.76
CA GLU A 189 -7.13 -20.30 -5.20
C GLU A 189 -8.34 -19.80 -5.99
N VAL A 190 -8.11 -19.05 -7.05
CA VAL A 190 -9.11 -18.70 -8.06
C VAL A 190 -9.00 -19.71 -9.20
N LYS A 191 -10.11 -20.29 -9.62
CA LYS A 191 -10.16 -21.22 -10.75
C LYS A 191 -11.17 -20.75 -11.79
N GLY A 192 -10.96 -21.20 -13.01
CA GLY A 192 -11.74 -20.81 -14.16
C GLY A 192 -11.42 -21.64 -15.38
N ASP A 193 -11.97 -21.21 -16.50
CA ASP A 193 -11.78 -21.84 -17.80
C ASP A 193 -11.29 -20.83 -18.86
N LYS A 194 -11.49 -21.15 -20.14
CA LYS A 194 -11.11 -20.26 -21.25
C LYS A 194 -11.97 -18.99 -21.32
N LEU A 195 -13.13 -18.95 -20.70
CA LEU A 195 -14.03 -17.79 -20.70
C LEU A 195 -13.78 -16.89 -19.49
N GLY A 196 -13.43 -17.44 -18.34
CA GLY A 196 -13.05 -16.66 -17.15
C GLY A 196 -13.16 -17.43 -15.86
N VAL A 197 -13.27 -16.71 -14.74
CA VAL A 197 -13.47 -17.29 -13.40
C VAL A 197 -14.78 -18.09 -13.33
N THR A 198 -14.71 -19.24 -12.66
CA THR A 198 -15.88 -20.07 -12.36
C THR A 198 -16.05 -20.32 -10.86
N GLU A 199 -14.96 -20.25 -10.08
CA GLU A 199 -15.00 -20.52 -8.66
C GLU A 199 -13.83 -19.92 -7.88
N LEU A 200 -14.07 -19.68 -6.59
CA LEU A 200 -13.07 -19.33 -5.59
C LEU A 200 -12.99 -20.46 -4.56
N VAL A 201 -11.80 -21.05 -4.39
CA VAL A 201 -11.50 -21.96 -3.29
C VAL A 201 -11.04 -21.14 -2.09
N TYR A 202 -11.64 -21.41 -0.93
CA TYR A 202 -11.30 -20.78 0.33
C TYR A 202 -11.12 -21.82 1.44
N LYS A 203 -10.44 -21.41 2.51
CA LYS A 203 -10.32 -22.18 3.74
C LYS A 203 -11.28 -21.60 4.78
N HIS A 204 -12.26 -22.38 5.22
CA HIS A 204 -13.23 -21.94 6.23
C HIS A 204 -12.54 -21.78 7.59
N ALA A 205 -12.84 -20.70 8.32
CA ALA A 205 -12.10 -20.36 9.53
C ALA A 205 -12.39 -21.30 10.71
N GLU A 206 -13.64 -21.78 10.84
CA GLU A 206 -14.04 -22.65 11.96
C GLU A 206 -13.63 -24.11 11.77
N THR A 207 -13.86 -24.67 10.58
CA THR A 207 -13.60 -26.09 10.27
C THR A 207 -12.16 -26.32 9.80
N GLY A 208 -11.54 -25.29 9.21
CA GLY A 208 -10.23 -25.41 8.57
C GLY A 208 -10.25 -26.17 7.24
N GLU A 209 -11.43 -26.55 6.74
CA GLU A 209 -11.60 -27.28 5.49
C GLU A 209 -11.51 -26.35 4.27
N LEU A 210 -11.15 -26.93 3.12
CA LEU A 210 -11.19 -26.22 1.85
C LEU A 210 -12.58 -26.38 1.23
N GLU A 211 -13.18 -25.25 0.91
CA GLU A 211 -14.52 -25.14 0.35
C GLU A 211 -14.50 -24.25 -0.90
N THR A 212 -15.58 -24.30 -1.68
CA THR A 212 -15.67 -23.63 -2.98
C THR A 212 -16.90 -22.75 -3.05
N VAL A 213 -16.72 -21.51 -3.49
CA VAL A 213 -17.81 -20.60 -3.88
C VAL A 213 -17.84 -20.47 -5.40
N TYR A 214 -18.96 -20.84 -6.02
CA TYR A 214 -19.15 -20.71 -7.46
C TYR A 214 -19.55 -19.29 -7.83
N CYS A 215 -18.73 -18.63 -8.65
CA CYS A 215 -18.96 -17.24 -9.04
C CYS A 215 -18.37 -16.95 -10.42
N ALA A 216 -18.98 -15.99 -11.12
CA ALA A 216 -18.50 -15.50 -12.40
C ALA A 216 -17.42 -14.42 -12.26
N GLY A 217 -17.29 -13.83 -11.06
CA GLY A 217 -16.28 -12.82 -10.77
C GLY A 217 -15.79 -12.87 -9.32
N VAL A 218 -14.54 -12.48 -9.10
CA VAL A 218 -13.89 -12.38 -7.78
C VAL A 218 -13.27 -11.00 -7.65
N PHE A 219 -13.74 -10.22 -6.67
CA PHE A 219 -13.23 -8.89 -6.36
C PHE A 219 -12.31 -8.95 -5.15
N ILE A 220 -11.01 -8.79 -5.36
CA ILE A 220 -10.00 -8.97 -4.31
C ILE A 220 -9.57 -7.61 -3.77
N LEU A 221 -10.25 -7.17 -2.71
CA LEU A 221 -10.12 -5.84 -2.12
C LEU A 221 -9.03 -5.83 -1.06
N ARG A 222 -7.78 -5.85 -1.52
CA ARG A 222 -6.57 -5.68 -0.69
C ARG A 222 -6.52 -4.25 -0.15
N PRO A 223 -5.75 -3.98 0.92
CA PRO A 223 -5.40 -2.61 1.32
C PRO A 223 -4.57 -1.96 0.22
N GLN A 224 -5.20 -1.59 -0.89
CA GLN A 224 -4.55 -0.84 -1.94
C GLN A 224 -4.40 0.60 -1.45
N ILE A 225 -3.16 1.02 -1.30
CA ILE A 225 -2.78 2.23 -1.98
C ILE A 225 -1.85 1.70 -3.08
N ALA A 226 -2.37 1.61 -4.30
CA ALA A 226 -1.48 1.59 -5.43
C ALA A 226 -0.83 2.99 -5.49
N PRO A 227 0.49 3.13 -5.69
CA PRO A 227 1.15 4.44 -5.59
C PRO A 227 0.53 5.55 -6.44
N ASP A 228 -0.08 5.20 -7.57
CA ASP A 228 -0.86 6.05 -8.48
C ASP A 228 -2.18 6.56 -7.89
N THR A 229 -2.72 5.89 -6.86
CA THR A 229 -3.87 6.40 -6.08
C THR A 229 -3.48 7.51 -5.11
N LEU A 230 -2.19 7.63 -4.73
CA LEU A 230 -1.74 8.71 -3.84
C LEU A 230 -1.70 10.04 -4.57
N ILE A 231 -1.25 10.05 -5.82
CA ILE A 231 -1.09 11.28 -6.60
C ILE A 231 -1.48 11.02 -8.06
N ALA A 232 -2.49 11.76 -8.51
CA ALA A 232 -3.03 11.60 -9.85
C ALA A 232 -1.94 11.84 -10.91
N GLY A 233 -1.82 10.91 -11.86
CA GLY A 233 -0.85 10.99 -12.95
C GLY A 233 0.55 10.51 -12.60
N LEU A 234 0.78 9.89 -11.44
CA LEU A 234 2.05 9.23 -11.14
C LEU A 234 2.31 8.08 -12.12
N GLU A 235 3.49 8.06 -12.71
CA GLU A 235 3.90 6.95 -13.58
C GLU A 235 4.28 5.72 -12.73
N VAL A 236 3.61 4.60 -13.01
CA VAL A 236 3.82 3.32 -12.36
C VAL A 236 4.00 2.24 -13.43
N GLN A 237 5.04 1.43 -13.30
CA GLN A 237 5.33 0.29 -14.17
C GLN A 237 5.46 -0.97 -13.32
N ASP A 238 4.72 -2.02 -13.69
CA ASP A 238 4.72 -3.31 -12.99
C ASP A 238 4.48 -3.19 -11.46
N GLY A 239 3.66 -2.20 -11.06
CA GLY A 239 3.34 -1.93 -9.66
C GLY A 239 4.39 -1.11 -8.89
N HIS A 240 5.43 -0.63 -9.58
CA HIS A 240 6.51 0.18 -9.00
C HIS A 240 6.49 1.61 -9.54
N ILE A 241 6.80 2.58 -8.68
CA ILE A 241 6.90 3.98 -9.09
C ILE A 241 8.10 4.14 -10.01
N VAL A 242 7.89 4.78 -11.16
CA VAL A 242 8.97 5.08 -12.10
C VAL A 242 9.69 6.35 -11.63
N VAL A 243 11.02 6.27 -11.56
CA VAL A 243 11.90 7.39 -11.20
C VAL A 243 13.13 7.45 -12.10
N ASP A 244 13.74 8.63 -12.19
CA ASP A 244 15.07 8.82 -12.79
C ASP A 244 16.21 8.51 -11.79
N GLU A 245 17.46 8.74 -12.19
CA GLU A 245 18.64 8.52 -11.34
C GLU A 245 18.70 9.42 -10.10
N LYS A 246 17.91 10.49 -10.08
CA LYS A 246 17.78 11.43 -8.96
C LYS A 246 16.65 11.04 -8.01
N MET A 247 16.04 9.88 -8.23
CA MET A 247 14.83 9.41 -7.53
C MET A 247 13.62 10.31 -7.78
N GLN A 248 13.64 11.14 -8.83
CA GLN A 248 12.54 12.03 -9.17
C GLN A 248 11.52 11.28 -10.02
N THR A 249 10.24 11.46 -9.70
CA THR A 249 9.13 10.90 -10.49
C THR A 249 8.86 11.76 -11.73
N ASN A 250 7.88 11.37 -12.55
CA ASN A 250 7.37 12.19 -13.64
C ASN A 250 6.71 13.51 -13.16
N ILE A 251 6.42 13.65 -11.86
CA ILE A 251 5.86 14.86 -11.26
C ILE A 251 6.98 15.65 -10.58
N THR A 252 7.25 16.86 -11.08
CA THR A 252 8.28 17.75 -10.53
C THR A 252 8.02 18.06 -9.05
N GLY A 253 9.05 17.92 -8.21
CA GLY A 253 8.94 18.11 -6.76
C GLY A 253 8.48 16.87 -5.98
N VAL A 254 8.18 15.77 -6.68
CA VAL A 254 7.84 14.47 -6.10
C VAL A 254 8.93 13.46 -6.41
N PHE A 255 9.45 12.84 -5.36
CA PHE A 255 10.50 11.83 -5.39
C PHE A 255 9.95 10.52 -4.82
N ALA A 256 10.59 9.39 -5.11
CA ALA A 256 10.24 8.10 -4.51
C ALA A 256 11.47 7.27 -4.18
N ALA A 257 11.43 6.46 -3.12
CA ALA A 257 12.59 5.72 -2.67
C ALA A 257 12.24 4.39 -1.98
N GLY A 258 13.11 3.40 -2.15
CA GLY A 258 13.03 2.11 -1.49
C GLY A 258 12.17 1.11 -2.24
N ASP A 259 11.56 0.22 -1.48
CA ASP A 259 10.85 -0.96 -1.98
C ASP A 259 9.71 -0.64 -2.98
N CYS A 260 9.16 0.58 -2.98
CA CYS A 260 8.17 1.01 -3.98
C CYS A 260 8.74 1.17 -5.40
N LEU A 261 10.06 1.14 -5.55
CA LEU A 261 10.77 1.16 -6.83
C LEU A 261 11.12 -0.25 -7.36
N GLY A 262 10.76 -1.30 -6.60
CA GLY A 262 10.99 -2.69 -6.98
C GLY A 262 12.28 -3.28 -6.43
N GLU A 263 12.74 -4.37 -7.04
CA GLU A 263 13.88 -5.16 -6.55
C GLU A 263 15.24 -4.44 -6.73
N PRO A 264 16.28 -4.81 -5.96
CA PRO A 264 16.26 -5.77 -4.85
C PRO A 264 15.66 -5.18 -3.57
N LEU A 265 14.80 -5.94 -2.87
CA LEU A 265 14.16 -5.49 -1.62
C LEU A 265 15.13 -5.60 -0.43
N GLN A 266 15.99 -4.59 -0.25
CA GLN A 266 17.07 -4.60 0.74
C GLN A 266 17.14 -3.29 1.52
N VAL A 267 17.42 -3.39 2.83
CA VAL A 267 17.56 -2.21 3.71
C VAL A 267 18.63 -1.24 3.20
N ALA A 268 19.78 -1.75 2.76
CA ALA A 268 20.87 -0.92 2.25
C ALA A 268 20.47 -0.14 0.98
N LYS A 269 19.74 -0.77 0.05
CA LYS A 269 19.17 -0.10 -1.13
C LYS A 269 18.24 1.03 -0.69
N ALA A 270 17.27 0.69 0.16
CA ALA A 270 16.27 1.65 0.64
C ALA A 270 16.90 2.86 1.33
N VAL A 271 17.88 2.64 2.21
CA VAL A 271 18.62 3.74 2.87
C VAL A 271 19.35 4.61 1.85
N GLY A 272 20.06 4.01 0.89
CA GLY A 272 20.78 4.75 -0.15
C GLY A 272 19.83 5.61 -1.02
N GLU A 273 18.74 5.02 -1.49
CA GLU A 273 17.74 5.72 -2.30
C GLU A 273 17.03 6.82 -1.52
N GLY A 274 16.72 6.59 -0.24
CA GLY A 274 16.16 7.61 0.65
C GLY A 274 17.07 8.83 0.76
N GLN A 275 18.37 8.62 0.89
CA GLN A 275 19.36 9.69 0.87
C GLN A 275 19.39 10.44 -0.47
N VAL A 276 19.41 9.73 -1.61
CA VAL A 276 19.44 10.34 -2.94
C VAL A 276 18.18 11.17 -3.21
N ALA A 277 17.01 10.63 -2.90
CA ALA A 277 15.73 11.35 -3.01
C ALA A 277 15.74 12.62 -2.15
N CYS A 278 16.24 12.54 -0.92
CA CYS A 278 16.35 13.71 -0.05
C CYS A 278 17.36 14.74 -0.58
N TYR A 279 18.49 14.31 -1.13
CA TYR A 279 19.48 15.19 -1.75
C TYR A 279 18.84 16.05 -2.83
N HIS A 280 18.13 15.42 -3.76
CA HIS A 280 17.53 16.14 -4.88
C HIS A 280 16.24 16.87 -4.51
N ALA A 281 15.50 16.40 -3.50
CA ALA A 281 14.42 17.20 -2.91
C ALA A 281 14.94 18.52 -2.33
N ILE A 282 16.08 18.50 -1.65
CA ILE A 282 16.70 19.72 -1.13
C ILE A 282 17.19 20.63 -2.26
N GLU A 283 17.82 20.06 -3.29
CA GLU A 283 18.24 20.81 -4.49
C GLU A 283 17.05 21.51 -5.17
N TYR A 284 15.92 20.81 -5.30
CA TYR A 284 14.68 21.35 -5.85
C TYR A 284 14.14 22.55 -5.04
N LEU A 285 14.30 22.54 -3.71
CA LEU A 285 13.80 23.60 -2.84
C LEU A 285 14.68 24.87 -2.84
N GLY A 286 15.90 24.80 -3.36
CA GLY A 286 16.94 25.81 -3.18
C GLY A 286 17.47 25.92 -1.74
#